data_AF-A0A3M6VYG0-F1
#
_entry.id   AF-A0A3M6VYG0-F1
#
_cell.length_a   1.000
_cell.length_b   1.000
_cell.length_c   1.000
_cell.angle_alpha   90.00
_cell.angle_beta   90.00
_cell.angle_gamma   90.00
#
_symmetry.space_group_name_H-M   'P 1'
#
loop_
_entity.id
_entity.type
_entity.pdbx_description
1 polymer ?
#
loop_
_entity_poly.entity_id
_entity_poly.type
_entity_poly.pdbx_seq_one_letter_code
_entity_poly.pdbx_strand_id
1 'polypeptide(L)' 'MSKGRQTKRSKVKPFIKVVNYNHIMPTRYTLELEGLKGVVTNDTFTEVSQREEAKKTVKKALEERYVSGKNRWFFTPLRE' A
#
# COMPACT_ATOMS: atom_id res chain seq x y z
N MET A 1 19.12 16.37 -0.47
CA MET A 1 18.49 15.83 0.76
C MET A 1 19.51 14.94 1.47
N SER A 2 19.66 15.03 2.80
CA SER A 2 20.54 14.10 3.52
C SER A 2 20.00 12.67 3.49
N LYS A 3 20.88 11.66 3.55
CA LYS A 3 20.49 10.23 3.52
C LYS A 3 19.43 9.90 4.58
N GLY A 4 19.60 10.40 5.81
CA GLY A 4 18.62 10.20 6.89
C GLY A 4 17.26 10.89 6.67
N ARG A 5 17.22 12.00 5.92
CA ARG A 5 15.96 12.68 5.56
C ARG A 5 15.25 11.95 4.42
N GLN A 6 16.00 11.38 3.49
CA GLN A 6 15.46 10.60 2.38
C GLN A 6 14.79 9.31 2.87
N THR A 7 15.41 8.58 3.79
CA THR A 7 14.81 7.36 4.37
C THR A 7 13.52 7.66 5.13
N LYS A 8 13.49 8.74 5.94
CA LYS A 8 12.26 9.16 6.65
C LYS A 8 11.11 9.51 5.71
N ARG A 9 11.38 10.23 4.61
CA ARG A 9 10.36 10.62 3.63
C ARG A 9 9.88 9.48 2.72
N SER A 10 10.63 8.38 2.64
CA SER A 10 10.27 7.23 1.81
C SER A 10 9.38 6.22 2.53
N LYS A 11 9.05 6.46 3.81
CA LYS A 11 8.18 5.59 4.60
C LYS A 11 6.74 5.70 4.15
N VAL A 12 6.07 4.56 4.00
CA VAL A 12 4.65 4.47 3.62
C VAL A 12 3.84 3.98 4.82
N LYS A 13 2.68 4.59 5.06
CA LYS A 13 1.69 4.13 6.06
C LYS A 13 0.48 3.55 5.34
N PRO A 14 0.39 2.22 5.18
CA PRO A 14 -0.72 1.59 4.48
C PRO A 14 -1.97 1.47 5.33
N PHE A 15 -3.10 1.25 4.66
CA PHE A 15 -4.36 0.84 5.26
C PHE A 15 -4.97 -0.32 4.44
N ILE A 16 -5.85 -1.07 5.08
CA ILE A 16 -6.58 -2.18 4.47
C ILE A 16 -8.05 -1.97 4.84
N LYS A 17 -8.96 -2.07 3.86
CA LYS A 17 -10.38 -1.76 4.05
C LYS A 17 -11.24 -2.59 3.09
N VAL A 18 -12.37 -3.08 3.58
CA VAL A 18 -13.46 -3.62 2.74
C VAL A 18 -14.27 -2.44 2.22
N VAL A 19 -14.43 -2.32 0.90
CA VAL A 19 -15.04 -1.17 0.24
C VAL A 19 -16.04 -1.66 -0.81
N ASN A 20 -17.23 -1.08 -0.83
CA ASN A 20 -18.22 -1.31 -1.88
C ASN A 20 -17.72 -0.71 -3.21
N TYR A 21 -17.97 -1.37 -4.34
CA TYR A 21 -17.62 -0.88 -5.67
C TYR A 21 -18.10 0.54 -5.96
N ASN A 22 -19.27 0.94 -5.44
CA ASN A 22 -19.80 2.29 -5.62
C ASN A 22 -18.93 3.39 -4.95
N HIS A 23 -18.07 3.02 -4.01
CA HIS A 23 -17.15 3.94 -3.33
C HIS A 23 -15.75 3.97 -3.96
N ILE A 24 -15.57 3.32 -5.12
CA ILE A 24 -14.29 3.27 -5.84
C ILE A 24 -14.47 3.97 -7.18
N MET A 25 -13.61 4.96 -7.44
CA MET A 25 -13.45 5.50 -8.80
C MET A 25 -12.42 4.64 -9.53
N PRO A 26 -12.80 3.86 -10.56
CA PRO A 26 -11.84 3.07 -11.32
C PRO A 26 -10.88 3.98 -12.06
N THR A 27 -9.61 3.58 -12.15
CA THR A 27 -8.59 4.34 -12.88
C THR A 27 -7.96 3.46 -13.95
N ARG A 28 -7.42 4.09 -15.00
CA ARG A 28 -6.76 3.36 -16.11
C ARG A 28 -5.44 2.67 -15.71
N TYR A 29 -4.89 2.98 -14.53
CA TYR A 29 -3.59 2.50 -14.10
C TYR A 29 -3.74 1.16 -13.38
N THR A 30 -2.91 0.19 -13.74
CA THR A 30 -2.82 -1.10 -13.05
C THR A 30 -1.63 -1.13 -12.10
N LEU A 31 -1.78 -1.85 -11.00
CA LEU A 31 -0.73 -2.03 -9.99
C LEU A 31 -0.53 -3.52 -9.76
N GLU A 32 0.42 -4.12 -10.48
CA GLU A 32 0.80 -5.52 -10.25
C GLU A 32 1.60 -5.62 -8.95
N LEU A 33 1.03 -6.36 -8.00
CA LEU A 33 1.61 -6.68 -6.70
C LEU A 33 1.52 -8.19 -6.49
N GLU A 34 2.39 -8.93 -7.18
CA GLU A 34 2.45 -10.40 -7.08
C GLU A 34 2.64 -10.88 -5.63
N GLY A 35 3.31 -10.09 -4.78
CA GLY A 35 3.57 -10.42 -3.37
C GLY A 35 2.44 -10.11 -2.37
N LEU A 36 1.30 -9.55 -2.79
CA LEU A 36 0.18 -9.25 -1.87
C LEU A 36 -1.04 -10.17 -2.06
N LYS A 37 -1.01 -11.01 -3.10
CA LYS A 37 -2.10 -11.96 -3.36
C LYS A 37 -2.14 -12.99 -2.22
N GLY A 38 -3.26 -13.04 -1.49
CA GLY A 38 -3.46 -13.93 -0.35
C GLY A 38 -3.01 -13.36 1.01
N VAL A 39 -2.36 -12.19 1.04
CA VAL A 39 -2.01 -11.51 2.31
C VAL A 39 -3.23 -10.84 2.94
N VAL A 40 -4.17 -10.38 2.11
CA VAL A 40 -5.43 -9.78 2.55
C VAL A 40 -6.56 -10.71 2.15
N THR A 41 -7.13 -11.40 3.13
CA THR A 41 -8.31 -12.26 2.98
C THR A 41 -9.42 -11.76 3.89
N ASN A 42 -10.65 -12.28 3.73
CA ASN A 42 -11.76 -11.93 4.62
C ASN A 42 -11.46 -12.24 6.09
N ASP A 43 -10.70 -13.30 6.35
CA ASP A 43 -10.34 -13.74 7.70
C ASP A 43 -9.40 -12.74 8.40
N THR A 44 -8.52 -12.06 7.65
CA THR A 44 -7.62 -11.04 8.21
C THR A 44 -8.35 -9.88 8.87
N PHE A 45 -9.65 -9.71 8.59
CA PHE A 45 -10.47 -8.68 9.21
C PHE A 45 -11.14 -9.13 10.51
N THR A 46 -11.07 -10.40 10.90
CA THR A 46 -11.70 -10.89 12.15
C THR A 46 -10.92 -10.43 13.37
N GLU A 47 -9.60 -10.60 13.37
CA GLU A 47 -8.73 -10.25 14.48
C GLU A 47 -7.86 -9.01 14.22
N VAL A 48 -7.61 -8.22 15.25
CA VAL A 48 -6.80 -6.99 15.16
C VAL A 48 -5.32 -7.31 14.92
N SER A 49 -4.81 -8.38 15.54
CA SER A 49 -3.44 -8.89 15.37
C SER A 49 -3.12 -9.16 13.89
N GLN A 50 -4.01 -9.89 13.21
CA GLN A 50 -3.86 -10.25 11.79
C GLN A 50 -3.89 -9.01 10.90
N ARG A 51 -4.72 -8.01 11.21
CA ARG A 51 -4.72 -6.72 10.49
C ARG A 51 -3.39 -5.99 10.62
N GLU A 52 -2.74 -6.06 11.78
CA GLU A 52 -1.44 -5.43 11.99
C GLU A 52 -0.33 -6.15 11.23
N GLU A 53 -0.34 -7.47 11.22
CA GLU A 53 0.60 -8.29 10.46
C GLU A 53 0.46 -8.07 8.94
N ALA A 54 -0.77 -8.08 8.43
CA ALA A 54 -1.05 -7.77 7.04
C ALA A 54 -0.60 -6.34 6.66
N LYS A 55 -0.74 -5.35 7.56
CA LYS A 55 -0.22 -4.00 7.29
C LYS A 55 1.30 -3.96 7.25
N LYS A 56 2.00 -4.76 8.06
CA LYS A 56 3.48 -4.82 8.05
C LYS A 56 4.00 -5.40 6.74
N THR A 57 3.39 -6.47 6.23
CA THR A 57 3.74 -7.07 4.94
C THR A 57 3.42 -6.14 3.77
N VAL A 58 2.23 -5.52 3.75
CA VAL A 58 1.84 -4.51 2.74
C VAL A 58 2.80 -3.32 2.74
N LYS A 59 3.19 -2.85 3.93
CA LYS A 59 4.13 -1.73 4.06
C LYS A 59 5.46 -2.04 3.39
N LYS A 60 6.05 -3.21 3.65
CA LYS A 60 7.33 -3.61 3.09
C LYS A 60 7.28 -3.64 1.56
N ALA A 61 6.25 -4.27 0.99
CA ALA A 61 6.06 -4.35 -0.46
C ALA A 61 5.89 -2.96 -1.13
N LEU A 62 5.13 -2.06 -0.50
CA LEU A 62 4.93 -0.70 -1.02
C LEU A 62 6.19 0.15 -0.92
N GLU A 63 6.97 0.03 0.16
CA GLU A 63 8.23 0.77 0.32
C GLU A 63 9.30 0.30 -0.70
N GLU A 64 9.45 -1.00 -0.91
CA GLU A 64 10.35 -1.55 -1.94
C GLU A 64 9.99 -1.04 -3.34
N ARG A 65 8.69 -1.02 -3.65
CA ARG A 65 8.17 -0.57 -4.94
C ARG A 65 8.35 0.94 -5.13
N TYR A 66 8.14 1.73 -4.08
CA TYR A 66 8.39 3.16 -4.10
C TYR A 66 9.87 3.48 -4.37
N VAL A 67 10.79 2.77 -3.71
CA VAL A 67 12.23 2.94 -3.90
C VAL A 67 12.66 2.52 -5.31
N SER A 68 12.03 1.49 -5.89
CA SER A 68 12.30 1.06 -7.27
C SER A 68 11.84 2.06 -8.35
N GLY A 69 11.06 3.08 -7.98
CA GLY A 69 10.54 4.09 -8.92
C GLY A 69 9.38 3.62 -9.80
N LYS A 70 8.85 2.42 -9.58
CA LYS A 70 7.69 1.87 -10.32
C LYS A 70 6.37 2.48 -9.82
N ASN A 71 5.39 2.64 -10.72
CA ASN A 71 4.06 3.22 -10.46
C ASN A 71 4.10 4.56 -9.71
N ARG A 72 4.86 5.51 -10.24
CA ARG A 72 4.98 6.87 -9.70
C ARG A 72 3.63 7.55 -9.42
N TRP A 73 2.65 7.33 -10.30
CA TRP A 73 1.30 7.89 -10.14
C TRP A 73 0.64 7.43 -8.82
N PHE A 74 0.75 6.14 -8.48
CA PHE A 74 0.15 5.58 -7.26
C PHE A 74 0.74 6.16 -5.96
N PHE A 75 2.03 6.50 -5.96
CA PHE A 75 2.71 7.09 -4.80
C PHE A 75 2.68 8.63 -4.76
N THR A 76 2.06 9.26 -5.76
CA THR A 76 1.89 10.71 -5.78
C THR A 76 0.56 11.03 -5.09
N PRO A 77 0.53 11.93 -4.08
CA PRO A 77 -0.71 12.29 -3.42
C PRO A 77 -1.65 12.96 -4.43
N LEU A 78 -2.90 12.50 -4.47
CA LEU A 78 -3.96 13.18 -5.21
C LEU A 78 -4.14 14.57 -4.61
N ARG A 79 -4.13 15.59 -5.46
CA ARG A 79 -4.38 16.98 -5.08
C ARG A 79 -5.71 17.39 -5.65
N GLU A 80 -6.46 18.16 -4.87
CA GLU A 80 -7.61 18.94 -5.34
C GLU A 80 -7.11 20.20 -6.07
#